data_AF-A0A849S6U7-F1
#
_entry.id   AF-A0A849S6U7-F1
#
_cell.length_a   1.000
_cell.length_b   1.000
_cell.length_c   1.000
_cell.angle_alpha   90.00
_cell.angle_beta   90.00
_cell.angle_gamma   90.00
#
_symmetry.space_group_name_H-M   'P 1'
#
loop_
_entity.id
_entity.type
_entity.pdbx_description
1 polymer ?
#
loop_
_entity_poly.entity_id
_entity_poly.type
_entity_poly.pdbx_seq_one_letter_code
_entity_poly.pdbx_strand_id
1 'polypeptide(L)' 'GMALPTVLENVSAVAVAGMESTRDMVATKGRASFLEERSLGHIDAGAKTAQLMICAVVAVLSEHLASPA' A
#
# COMPACT_ATOMS: atom_id res chain seq x y z
N GLY A 1 -1.70 4.21 -24.43
CA GLY A 1 -1.15 4.04 -23.07
C GLY A 1 -2.02 4.82 -22.10
N MET A 2 -2.03 4.44 -20.82
CA MET A 2 -2.75 5.18 -19.77
C MET A 2 -2.05 6.51 -19.45
N ALA A 3 -2.79 7.58 -19.16
CA ALA A 3 -2.22 8.86 -18.79
C ALA A 3 -1.54 8.79 -17.42
N LEU A 4 -0.42 9.50 -17.23
CA LEU A 4 0.36 9.44 -16.00
C LEU A 4 -0.45 9.79 -14.74
N PRO A 5 -1.31 10.84 -14.71
CA PRO A 5 -2.16 11.11 -13.54
C PRO A 5 -3.04 9.91 -13.15
N THR A 6 -3.65 9.26 -14.14
CA THR A 6 -4.47 8.05 -13.91
C THR A 6 -3.63 6.88 -13.40
N VAL A 7 -2.38 6.74 -13.86
CA VAL A 7 -1.47 5.73 -13.32
C VAL A 7 -1.15 6.01 -11.85
N LEU A 8 -0.87 7.25 -11.49
CA LEU A 8 -0.55 7.65 -10.11
C LEU A 8 -1.73 7.39 -9.15
N GLU A 9 -2.95 7.75 -9.56
CA GLU A 9 -4.18 7.44 -8.81
C GLU A 9 -4.35 5.93 -8.61
N ASN A 10 -4.19 5.14 -9.68
CA ASN A 10 -4.31 3.69 -9.63
C ASN A 10 -3.24 3.05 -8.72
N VAL A 11 -2.00 3.53 -8.78
CA VAL A 11 -0.91 3.03 -7.92
C VAL A 11 -1.23 3.25 -6.44
N SER A 12 -1.73 4.43 -6.07
CA SER A 12 -2.15 4.71 -4.70
C SER A 12 -3.31 3.81 -4.25
N ALA A 13 -4.33 3.65 -5.10
CA ALA A 13 -5.49 2.81 -4.82
C ALA A 13 -5.10 1.33 -4.63
N VAL A 14 -4.22 0.80 -5.49
CA VAL A 14 -3.73 -0.57 -5.38
C VAL A 14 -2.87 -0.77 -4.12
N ALA A 15 -2.07 0.23 -3.73
CA ALA A 15 -1.28 0.15 -2.51
C ALA A 15 -2.17 0.07 -1.25
N VAL A 16 -3.27 0.83 -1.22
CA VAL A 16 -4.27 0.76 -0.13
C VAL A 16 -4.97 -0.59 -0.11
N ALA A 17 -5.46 -1.06 -1.27
CA ALA A 17 -6.14 -2.35 -1.37
C ALA A 17 -5.22 -3.52 -1.01
N GLY A 18 -3.97 -3.50 -1.47
CA GLY A 18 -2.96 -4.50 -1.15
C GLY A 18 -2.69 -4.59 0.34
N MET A 19 -2.53 -3.44 1.01
CA MET A 19 -2.37 -3.38 2.46
C MET A 19 -3.59 -3.93 3.21
N GLU A 20 -4.81 -3.52 2.86
CA GLU A 20 -6.02 -4.00 3.53
C GLU A 20 -6.25 -5.50 3.31
N SER A 21 -5.90 -6.04 2.13
CA SER A 21 -6.04 -7.47 1.85
C SER A 21 -5.24 -8.37 2.80
N THR A 22 -4.20 -7.84 3.45
CA THR A 22 -3.42 -8.61 4.44
C THR A 22 -4.21 -8.92 5.71
N ARG A 23 -5.28 -8.16 5.98
CA ARG A 23 -6.19 -8.37 7.12
C ARG A 23 -6.80 -9.77 7.12
N ASP A 24 -7.10 -10.30 5.93
CA ASP A 24 -7.75 -11.59 5.76
C ASP A 24 -6.76 -12.75 5.58
N MET A 25 -5.47 -12.50 5.83
CA MET A 25 -4.42 -13.51 5.72
C MET A 25 -3.97 -14.02 7.09
N VAL A 26 -3.75 -15.33 7.19
CA VAL A 26 -2.98 -15.92 8.29
C VAL A 26 -1.49 -15.76 7.97
N ALA A 27 -0.73 -15.13 8.86
CA ALA A 27 0.68 -14.87 8.65
C ALA A 27 1.50 -16.18 8.63
N THR A 28 2.21 -16.44 7.52
CA THR A 28 3.08 -17.63 7.37
C THR A 28 4.58 -17.29 7.44
N LYS A 29 4.93 -16.01 7.53
CA LYS A 29 6.30 -15.48 7.57
C LYS A 29 6.43 -14.36 8.61
N GLY A 30 7.68 -14.09 9.01
CA GLY A 30 8.02 -12.99 9.93
C GLY A 30 7.60 -13.25 11.38
N ARG A 31 7.61 -12.22 12.23
CA ARG A 31 7.25 -12.35 13.65
C ARG A 31 5.76 -12.63 13.87
N ALA A 32 4.90 -12.15 12.96
CA ALA A 32 3.45 -12.36 13.04
C ALA A 32 3.06 -13.84 12.88
N SER A 33 3.88 -14.66 12.21
CA SER A 33 3.58 -16.09 12.07
C SER A 33 3.63 -16.87 13.40
N PHE A 34 4.25 -16.31 14.44
CA PHE A 34 4.22 -16.91 15.79
C PHE A 34 2.84 -16.84 16.45
N LEU A 35 1.92 -16.05 15.89
CA LEU A 35 0.55 -15.91 16.40
C LEU A 35 -0.44 -16.84 15.70
N GLU A 36 -0.05 -17.54 14.64
CA GLU A 36 -0.89 -18.47 13.88
C GLU A 36 -2.24 -17.83 13.51
N GLU A 37 -3.37 -18.50 13.74
CA GLU A 37 -4.74 -18.01 13.48
C GLU A 37 -5.05 -16.67 14.16
N ARG A 38 -4.34 -16.31 15.24
CA ARG A 38 -4.55 -15.02 15.93
C ARG A 38 -4.04 -13.82 15.13
N SER A 39 -3.27 -14.05 14.07
CA SER A 39 -2.86 -12.99 13.14
C SER A 39 -4.00 -12.54 12.22
N LEU A 40 -5.00 -13.39 11.99
CA LEU A 40 -6.17 -13.06 11.18
C LEU A 40 -6.90 -11.82 11.73
N GLY A 41 -7.41 -10.97 10.84
CA GLY A 41 -8.08 -9.73 11.19
C GLY A 41 -7.14 -8.53 11.41
N HIS A 42 -5.82 -8.71 11.30
CA HIS A 42 -4.83 -7.65 11.49
C HIS A 42 -4.08 -7.35 10.18
N ILE A 43 -3.96 -6.06 9.84
CA ILE A 43 -3.12 -5.64 8.73
C ILE A 43 -1.64 -5.89 9.05
N ASP A 44 -0.88 -6.33 8.04
CA ASP A 44 0.57 -6.47 8.18
C ASP A 44 1.24 -5.08 8.29
N ALA A 45 2.11 -4.90 9.27
CA ALA A 45 2.81 -3.65 9.50
C ALA A 45 3.77 -3.29 8.35
N GLY A 46 4.37 -4.31 7.71
CA GLY A 46 5.22 -4.13 6.52
C GLY A 46 4.42 -3.63 5.33
N ALA A 47 3.28 -4.26 5.05
CA ALA A 47 2.34 -3.83 4.00
C ALA A 47 1.82 -2.40 4.26
N LYS A 48 1.52 -2.05 5.52
CA LYS A 48 1.15 -0.67 5.88
C LYS A 48 2.25 0.33 5.60
N THR A 49 3.50 -0.01 5.91
CA THR A 49 4.65 0.85 5.64
C THR A 49 4.87 1.01 4.14
N ALA A 50 4.77 -0.06 3.36
CA ALA A 50 4.88 -0.02 1.90
C ALA A 50 3.79 0.88 1.28
N GLN A 51 2.54 0.74 1.74
CA GLN A 51 1.44 1.61 1.33
C GLN A 51 1.73 3.09 1.59
N LEU A 52 2.23 3.43 2.78
CA LEU A 52 2.59 4.81 3.12
C LEU A 52 3.69 5.36 2.21
N MET A 53 4.75 4.57 1.96
CA MET A 53 5.85 4.99 1.08
C MET A 53 5.36 5.22 -0.36
N ILE A 54 4.53 4.32 -0.90
CA ILE A 54 3.97 4.46 -2.24
C ILE A 54 3.10 5.72 -2.35
N CYS A 55 2.19 5.92 -1.40
CA CYS A 55 1.32 7.10 -1.39
C CYS A 55 2.11 8.41 -1.26
N ALA A 56 3.21 8.43 -0.48
CA ALA A 56 4.07 9.59 -0.37
C ALA A 56 4.76 9.93 -1.71
N VAL A 57 5.29 8.93 -2.41
CA VAL A 57 5.88 9.13 -3.76
C VAL A 57 4.83 9.64 -4.74
N VAL A 58 3.62 9.04 -4.74
CA VAL A 58 2.51 9.50 -5.59
C VAL A 58 2.14 10.95 -5.30
N ALA A 59 2.08 11.35 -4.03
CA ALA A 59 1.76 12.72 -3.63
C ALA A 59 2.78 13.72 -4.22
N VAL A 60 4.08 13.48 -4.03
CA VAL A 60 5.15 14.34 -4.56
C VAL A 60 5.09 14.45 -6.08
N LEU A 61 4.88 13.33 -6.79
CA LEU A 61 4.78 13.34 -8.25
C LEU A 61 3.52 14.07 -8.73
N SER A 62 2.41 13.93 -8.02
CA SER A 62 1.15 14.60 -8.37
C SER A 62 1.23 16.11 -8.19
N GLU A 63 1.87 16.57 -7.10
CA GLU A 63 2.14 17.99 -6.86
C GLU A 63 3.00 18.60 -8.00
N HIS A 64 4.03 17.88 -8.43
CA HIS A 64 4.92 18.33 -9.51
C HIS A 64 4.21 18.41 -10.87
N LEU A 65 3.20 17.57 -11.11
CA LEU A 65 2.37 17.63 -12.32
C LEU A 65 1.36 18.79 -12.28
N ALA A 66 0.86 19.15 -11.09
CA ALA A 66 -0.09 20.25 -10.91
C ALA A 66 0.58 21.62 -10.91
N SER A 67 1.86 21.69 -10.54
CA SER A 67 2.69 22.91 -10.56
C SER A 67 3.94 22.68 -11.40
N PRO A 68 3.82 22.62 -12.74
CA PRO A 68 4.99 22.58 -13.60
C PRO A 68 5.80 23.86 -13.38
N ALA A 69 7.09 23.69 -13.08
CA ALA A 69 8.04 24.79 -12.95
C ALA A 69 8.11 25.67 -14.20
#